data_AF-A0A377DKK4-F1
#
_entry.id   AF-A0A377DKK4-F1
#
_cell.length_a   1.000
_cell.length_b   1.000
_cell.length_c   1.000
_cell.angle_alpha   90.00
_cell.angle_beta   90.00
_cell.angle_gamma   90.00
#
_symmetry.space_group_name_H-M   'P 1'
#
loop_
_entity.id
_entity.type
_entity.pdbx_description
1 polymer ?
#
loop_
_entity_poly.entity_id
_entity_poly.type
_entity_poly.pdbx_seq_one_letter_code
_entity_poly.pdbx_strand_id
1 'polypeptide(L)'
;MTKHARFFLLPSFILISAALIAGCNDKGEEKAHVGEPQVTVHIVKTAPLEVKTELPGRTNAYRIAEVRPQVSGIVLNRNFTEGSDVQAGQSLYQIDPATYQANYDSAKGELAKSEAAAAIAHLTVKRYVPLVGTKYISQQE
;
A
#
# COMPACT_ATOMS: atom_id res chain seq x y z
N MET A 1 52.69 10.84 93.82
CA MET A 1 52.84 11.97 94.77
C MET A 1 51.78 12.99 94.38
N THR A 2 50.75 13.33 95.15
CA THR A 2 50.64 13.67 96.57
C THR A 2 49.22 13.35 97.10
N LYS A 3 49.15 13.12 98.42
CA LYS A 3 47.97 12.76 99.23
C LYS A 3 47.10 13.99 99.55
N HIS A 4 45.82 13.80 99.88
CA HIS A 4 45.04 14.40 101.00
C HIS A 4 43.58 13.86 100.86
N ALA A 5 43.07 12.89 101.62
CA ALA A 5 42.93 12.71 103.06
C ALA A 5 41.82 13.59 103.72
N ARG A 6 40.73 12.90 104.06
CA ARG A 6 39.86 13.05 105.27
C ARG A 6 38.61 13.95 105.20
N PHE A 7 37.44 13.33 105.44
CA PHE A 7 36.58 13.50 106.64
C PHE A 7 35.06 13.60 106.31
N PHE A 8 34.21 12.98 107.16
CA PHE A 8 32.74 12.78 107.12
C PHE A 8 32.21 11.80 106.05
N LEU A 9 31.94 10.50 106.27
CA LEU A 9 31.32 9.71 107.35
C LEU A 9 29.88 10.13 107.75
N LEU A 10 28.93 9.24 107.39
CA LEU A 10 27.73 8.83 108.15
C LEU A 10 26.34 9.53 107.98
N PRO A 11 25.85 9.86 106.76
CA PRO A 11 24.40 9.65 106.53
C PRO A 11 23.97 9.21 105.11
N SER A 12 24.89 8.90 104.19
CA SER A 12 24.53 8.64 102.77
C SER A 12 24.11 7.20 102.46
N PHE A 13 24.30 6.24 103.38
CA PHE A 13 24.05 4.81 103.11
C PHE A 13 22.58 4.38 103.26
N ILE A 14 21.72 5.18 103.91
CA ILE A 14 20.30 4.85 104.12
C ILE A 14 19.41 5.28 102.93
N LEU A 15 19.82 6.29 102.15
CA LEU A 15 19.06 6.74 100.97
C LEU A 15 19.19 5.81 99.75
N ILE A 16 20.28 5.05 99.65
CA ILE A 16 20.55 4.16 98.49
C ILE A 16 19.77 2.84 98.59
N SER A 17 19.41 2.39 99.80
CA SER A 17 18.63 1.15 99.99
C SER A 17 17.14 1.29 99.63
N ALA A 18 16.59 2.51 99.61
CA ALA A 18 15.18 2.74 99.25
C ALA A 18 14.94 2.77 97.73
N ALA A 19 15.98 3.00 96.92
CA ALA A 19 15.86 3.07 95.46
C ALA A 19 15.78 1.69 94.78
N LEU A 20 16.13 0.60 95.47
CA LEU A 20 16.17 -0.75 94.89
C LEU A 20 14.82 -1.51 94.92
N ILE A 21 13.75 -0.93 95.48
CA ILE A 21 12.45 -1.61 95.66
C ILE A 21 11.39 -1.11 94.64
N ALA A 22 11.66 -0.06 93.86
CA ALA A 22 10.70 0.51 92.88
C ALA A 22 10.78 -0.09 91.46
N GLY A 23 11.18 -1.36 91.32
CA GLY A 23 11.56 -1.97 90.03
C GLY A 23 10.71 -3.16 89.57
N CYS A 24 9.42 -3.26 89.94
CA CYS A 24 8.55 -4.33 89.44
C CYS A 24 7.24 -3.76 88.89
N ASN A 25 7.05 -3.85 87.56
CA ASN A 25 5.82 -3.50 86.88
C ASN A 25 5.53 -4.58 85.83
N ASP A 26 4.65 -5.51 86.18
CA ASP A 26 4.22 -6.63 85.36
C ASP A 26 2.94 -6.20 84.60
N LYS A 27 3.11 -5.82 83.33
CA LYS A 27 1.99 -5.51 82.42
C LYS A 27 2.01 -6.54 81.29
N GLY A 28 1.04 -7.45 81.32
CA GLY A 28 0.83 -8.48 80.31
C GLY A 28 0.65 -7.89 78.92
N GLU A 29 1.33 -8.50 77.95
CA GLU A 29 1.21 -8.17 76.54
C GLU A 29 -0.10 -8.71 75.95
N GLU A 30 -1.03 -7.81 75.61
CA GLU A 30 -2.11 -8.13 74.68
C GLU A 30 -1.53 -8.30 73.26
N LYS A 31 -1.71 -9.48 72.67
CA LYS A 31 -1.37 -9.69 71.25
C LYS A 31 -2.31 -8.85 70.39
N ALA A 32 -1.77 -7.78 69.79
CA ALA A 32 -2.47 -6.99 68.79
C ALA A 32 -2.93 -7.90 67.63
N HIS A 33 -4.22 -7.88 67.33
CA HIS A 33 -4.80 -8.52 66.15
C HIS A 33 -4.27 -7.77 64.92
N VAL A 34 -3.39 -8.41 64.14
CA VAL A 34 -2.94 -7.87 62.85
C VAL A 34 -4.17 -7.85 61.95
N GLY A 35 -4.72 -6.67 61.69
CA GLY A 35 -5.89 -6.50 60.82
C GLY A 35 -5.65 -7.15 59.46
N GLU A 36 -6.68 -7.83 58.94
CA GLU A 36 -6.58 -8.58 57.69
C GLU A 36 -6.07 -7.66 56.56
N PRO A 37 -5.08 -8.10 55.77
CA PRO A 37 -4.50 -7.28 54.73
C PRO A 37 -5.57 -6.95 53.70
N GLN A 38 -5.81 -5.66 53.46
CA GLN A 38 -6.77 -5.24 52.45
C GLN A 38 -6.22 -5.52 51.07
N VAL A 39 -6.94 -6.34 50.31
CA VAL A 39 -6.60 -6.68 48.93
C VAL A 39 -7.65 -6.14 47.98
N THR A 40 -7.20 -5.52 46.89
CA THR A 40 -8.07 -5.05 45.82
C THR A 40 -8.26 -6.15 44.80
N VAL A 41 -9.50 -6.56 44.56
CA VAL A 41 -9.86 -7.57 43.57
C VAL A 41 -10.52 -6.91 42.37
N HIS A 42 -10.00 -7.18 41.18
CA HIS A 42 -10.62 -6.78 39.91
C HIS A 42 -11.22 -8.00 39.22
N ILE A 43 -12.54 -7.99 39.01
CA ILE A 43 -13.25 -9.03 38.26
C ILE A 43 -13.16 -8.68 36.76
N VAL A 44 -12.28 -9.37 36.04
CA VAL A 44 -12.12 -9.18 34.59
C VAL A 44 -13.31 -9.81 33.86
N LYS A 45 -13.99 -9.03 33.01
CA LYS A 45 -15.05 -9.52 32.13
C LYS A 45 -14.47 -9.76 30.75
N THR A 46 -14.78 -10.92 30.17
CA THR A 46 -14.41 -11.18 28.78
C THR A 46 -15.28 -10.31 27.88
N ALA A 47 -14.63 -9.45 27.11
CA ALA A 47 -15.24 -8.67 26.04
C ALA A 47 -14.46 -8.93 24.75
N PRO A 48 -15.13 -8.93 23.58
CA PRO A 48 -14.42 -9.02 22.32
C PRO A 48 -13.45 -7.84 22.18
N LEU A 49 -12.17 -8.15 21.99
CA LEU A 49 -11.11 -7.17 21.75
C LEU A 49 -10.60 -7.34 20.31
N GLU A 50 -10.85 -6.34 19.47
CA GLU A 50 -10.27 -6.32 18.13
C GLU A 50 -8.78 -5.99 18.20
N VAL A 51 -7.92 -6.96 17.90
CA VAL A 51 -6.48 -6.74 17.76
C VAL A 51 -6.18 -6.38 16.31
N LYS A 52 -5.80 -5.13 16.04
CA LYS A 52 -5.39 -4.65 14.72
C LYS A 52 -3.88 -4.48 14.68
N THR A 53 -3.26 -4.92 13.58
CA THR A 53 -1.83 -4.72 13.32
C THR A 53 -1.70 -3.72 12.19
N GLU A 54 -1.03 -2.60 12.45
CA GLU A 54 -0.75 -1.60 11.44
C GLU A 54 0.56 -1.96 10.72
N LEU A 55 0.48 -2.05 9.39
CA LEU A 55 1.62 -2.37 8.54
C LEU A 55 1.75 -1.29 7.46
N PRO A 56 2.97 -0.81 7.16
CA PRO A 56 3.16 0.14 6.08
C PRO A 56 2.91 -0.55 4.74
N GLY A 57 2.03 0.04 3.94
CA GLY A 57 1.74 -0.40 2.58
C GLY A 57 1.88 0.75 1.58
N ARG A 58 2.26 0.43 0.34
CA ARG A 58 2.26 1.37 -0.77
C ARG A 58 1.39 0.81 -1.89
N THR A 59 0.47 1.63 -2.40
CA THR A 59 -0.35 1.27 -3.55
C THR A 59 0.39 1.55 -4.85
N ASN A 60 0.08 0.76 -5.87
CA ASN A 60 0.56 0.96 -7.24
C ASN A 60 -0.63 0.93 -8.19
N ALA A 61 -0.46 1.51 -9.39
CA ALA A 61 -1.48 1.45 -10.42
C ALA A 61 -1.77 -0.01 -10.81
N TYR A 62 -3.06 -0.35 -10.97
CA TYR A 62 -3.46 -1.70 -11.39
C TYR A 62 -2.92 -2.07 -12.78
N ARG A 63 -2.82 -1.06 -13.66
CA ARG A 63 -2.22 -1.19 -14.99
C ARG A 63 -1.45 0.09 -15.32
N ILE A 64 -0.24 -0.08 -15.84
CA ILE A 64 0.57 1.00 -16.38
C ILE A 64 0.68 0.75 -17.89
N ALA A 65 0.30 1.75 -18.68
CA ALA A 65 0.40 1.70 -20.13
C ALA A 65 1.15 2.94 -20.62
N GLU A 66 2.29 2.72 -21.26
CA GLU A 66 3.06 3.80 -21.88
C GLU A 66 2.49 4.09 -23.27
N VAL A 67 2.11 5.33 -23.52
CA VAL A 67 1.63 5.77 -24.83
C VAL A 67 2.83 6.02 -25.73
N ARG A 68 3.08 5.10 -26.67
CA ARG A 68 4.16 5.21 -27.67
C ARG A 68 3.57 5.33 -29.08
N PRO A 69 4.07 6.25 -29.91
CA PRO A 69 3.60 6.37 -31.28
C PRO A 69 3.96 5.10 -32.06
N GLN A 70 2.98 4.53 -32.78
CA GLN A 70 3.18 3.36 -33.65
C GLN A 70 3.70 3.76 -35.04
N VAL A 71 3.60 5.04 -35.37
CA VAL A 71 3.99 5.63 -36.64
C VAL A 71 4.82 6.88 -36.38
N SER A 72 5.80 7.15 -37.23
CA SER A 72 6.67 8.31 -37.11
C SER A 72 6.00 9.55 -37.69
N GLY A 73 6.29 10.73 -37.13
CA GLY A 73 5.82 11.99 -37.69
C GLY A 73 5.89 13.13 -36.67
N ILE A 74 5.43 14.30 -37.10
CA ILE A 74 5.35 15.50 -36.26
C ILE A 74 4.02 15.47 -35.50
N VAL A 75 4.04 15.77 -34.20
CA VAL A 75 2.82 15.95 -33.41
C VAL A 75 2.25 17.32 -33.72
N LEU A 76 1.06 17.36 -34.33
CA LEU A 76 0.34 18.60 -34.64
C LEU A 76 -0.42 19.12 -33.43
N ASN A 77 -1.23 18.26 -32.81
CA ASN A 77 -2.10 18.64 -31.70
C ASN A 77 -2.05 17.62 -30.57
N ARG A 78 -2.26 18.12 -29.34
CA ARG A 78 -2.55 17.32 -28.15
C ARG A 78 -4.05 17.47 -27.84
N ASN A 79 -4.75 16.34 -27.77
CA ASN A 79 -6.21 16.28 -27.72
C ASN A 79 -6.75 15.92 -26.32
N PHE A 80 -5.95 16.13 -25.28
CA PHE A 80 -6.33 15.91 -23.88
C PHE A 80 -5.64 16.92 -22.97
N THR A 81 -6.18 17.06 -21.76
CA THR A 81 -5.61 17.88 -20.69
C THR A 81 -4.70 17.02 -19.83
N GLU A 82 -3.49 17.48 -19.54
CA GLU A 82 -2.55 16.74 -18.71
C GLU A 82 -3.13 16.50 -17.31
N GLY A 83 -3.02 15.27 -16.82
CA GLY A 83 -3.57 14.85 -15.52
C GLY A 83 -5.07 14.53 -15.51
N SER A 84 -5.79 14.68 -16.63
CA SER A 84 -7.19 14.24 -16.72
C SER A 84 -7.31 12.74 -16.98
N ASP A 85 -8.48 12.19 -16.64
CA ASP A 85 -8.86 10.85 -17.08
C ASP A 85 -9.05 10.82 -18.61
N VAL A 86 -8.69 9.70 -19.22
CA VAL A 86 -8.83 9.45 -20.66
C VAL A 86 -9.51 8.12 -20.91
N GLN A 87 -10.24 8.02 -22.02
CA GLN A 87 -10.94 6.80 -22.39
C GLN A 87 -10.14 5.97 -23.40
N ALA A 88 -10.34 4.66 -23.39
CA ALA A 88 -9.72 3.78 -24.39
C ALA A 88 -10.18 4.16 -25.81
N GLY A 89 -9.23 4.28 -26.74
CA GLY A 89 -9.49 4.70 -28.12
C GLY A 89 -9.64 6.21 -28.33
N GLN A 90 -9.62 7.01 -27.27
CA GLN A 90 -9.60 8.47 -27.39
C GLN A 90 -8.32 8.91 -28.11
N SER A 91 -8.47 9.84 -29.07
CA SER A 91 -7.31 10.50 -29.69
C SER A 91 -6.56 11.30 -28.63
N LEU A 92 -5.31 10.91 -28.33
CA LEU A 92 -4.45 11.64 -27.41
C LEU A 92 -3.58 12.64 -28.15
N TYR A 93 -3.02 12.23 -29.29
CA TYR A 93 -2.15 13.06 -30.12
C TYR A 93 -2.55 12.91 -31.58
N GLN A 94 -2.59 14.03 -32.30
CA GLN A 94 -2.70 14.06 -33.75
C GLN A 94 -1.29 14.15 -34.34
N ILE A 95 -0.84 13.08 -34.99
CA ILE A 95 0.37 13.10 -35.82
C ILE A 95 -0.01 13.65 -37.19
N ASP A 96 0.88 14.41 -37.83
CA ASP A 96 0.69 14.93 -39.18
C ASP A 96 0.34 13.79 -40.16
N PRO A 97 -0.89 13.78 -40.71
CA PRO A 97 -1.33 12.69 -41.56
C PRO A 97 -0.88 12.86 -43.00
N ALA A 98 -0.28 13.98 -43.43
CA ALA A 98 -0.12 14.29 -44.86
C ALA A 98 0.54 13.17 -45.68
N THR A 99 1.66 12.61 -45.19
CA THR A 99 2.37 11.51 -45.87
C THR A 99 1.60 10.20 -45.81
N TYR A 100 0.95 9.90 -44.69
CA TYR A 100 0.13 8.70 -44.51
C TYR A 100 -1.13 8.74 -45.37
N GLN A 101 -1.76 9.92 -45.48
CA GLN A 101 -2.93 10.15 -46.31
C GLN A 101 -2.58 10.01 -47.80
N ALA A 102 -1.47 10.62 -48.25
CA ALA A 102 -1.00 10.45 -49.62
C ALA A 102 -0.71 8.97 -49.97
N ASN A 103 -0.09 8.23 -49.05
CA ASN A 103 0.16 6.80 -49.23
C ASN A 103 -1.14 5.98 -49.26
N TYR A 104 -2.10 6.30 -48.39
CA TYR A 104 -3.41 5.68 -48.38
C TYR A 104 -4.17 5.90 -49.69
N ASP A 105 -4.18 7.14 -50.18
CA ASP A 105 -4.85 7.49 -51.44
C ASP A 105 -4.17 6.82 -52.64
N SER A 106 -2.84 6.73 -52.63
CA SER A 106 -2.08 5.98 -53.65
C SER A 106 -2.42 4.48 -53.64
N ALA A 107 -2.49 3.86 -52.45
CA ALA A 107 -2.86 2.46 -52.31
C ALA A 107 -4.31 2.20 -52.78
N LYS A 108 -5.23 3.13 -52.46
CA LYS A 108 -6.61 3.08 -52.94
C LYS A 108 -6.71 3.21 -54.46
N GLY A 109 -5.88 4.06 -55.07
CA GLY A 109 -5.78 4.17 -56.53
C GLY A 109 -5.29 2.87 -57.18
N GLU A 110 -4.26 2.24 -56.63
CA GLU A 110 -3.75 0.96 -57.16
C GLU A 110 -4.77 -0.18 -56.97
N LEU A 111 -5.52 -0.17 -55.87
CA LEU A 111 -6.64 -1.09 -55.66
C LEU A 111 -7.68 -0.93 -56.77
N ALA A 112 -8.16 0.30 -57.02
CA ALA A 112 -9.17 0.56 -58.05
C ALA A 112 -8.70 0.17 -59.46
N LYS A 113 -7.43 0.44 -59.78
CA LYS A 113 -6.81 0.02 -61.03
C LYS A 113 -6.77 -1.51 -61.16
N SER A 114 -6.39 -2.20 -60.09
CA SER A 114 -6.32 -3.66 -60.05
C SER A 114 -7.71 -4.30 -60.18
N GLU A 115 -8.70 -3.74 -59.50
CA GLU A 115 -10.10 -4.16 -59.61
C GLU A 115 -10.64 -3.97 -61.04
N ALA A 116 -10.33 -2.85 -61.68
CA ALA A 116 -10.70 -2.60 -63.07
C ALA A 116 -10.03 -3.60 -64.03
N ALA A 117 -8.74 -3.88 -63.85
CA ALA A 117 -8.03 -4.87 -64.64
C ALA A 117 -8.62 -6.28 -64.46
N ALA A 118 -8.92 -6.66 -63.22
CA ALA A 118 -9.57 -7.94 -62.92
C ALA A 118 -10.97 -8.03 -63.55
N ALA A 119 -11.76 -6.95 -63.52
CA ALA A 119 -13.07 -6.89 -64.15
C ALA A 119 -12.98 -7.05 -65.68
N ILE A 120 -12.03 -6.37 -66.33
CA ILE A 120 -11.80 -6.50 -67.78
C ILE A 120 -11.37 -7.93 -68.13
N ALA A 121 -10.44 -8.52 -67.36
CA ALA A 121 -10.00 -9.89 -67.55
C ALA A 121 -11.16 -10.88 -67.41
N HIS A 122 -11.98 -10.72 -66.36
CA HIS A 122 -13.16 -11.55 -66.12
C HIS A 122 -14.19 -11.43 -67.26
N LEU A 123 -14.45 -10.21 -67.76
CA LEU A 123 -15.34 -10.01 -68.91
C LEU A 123 -14.78 -10.62 -70.19
N THR A 124 -13.46 -10.59 -70.37
CA THR A 124 -12.79 -11.22 -71.52
C THR A 124 -12.97 -12.72 -71.50
N VAL A 125 -12.72 -13.36 -70.36
CA VAL A 125 -12.98 -14.80 -70.16
C VAL A 125 -14.45 -15.12 -70.40
N LYS A 126 -15.37 -14.36 -69.81
CA LYS A 126 -16.82 -14.55 -69.98
C LYS A 126 -17.25 -14.48 -71.45
N ARG A 127 -16.59 -13.63 -72.24
CA ARG A 127 -16.83 -13.50 -73.69
C ARG A 127 -16.22 -14.66 -74.48
N TYR A 128 -15.05 -15.16 -74.11
CA TYR A 128 -14.32 -16.18 -74.89
C TYR A 128 -14.85 -17.59 -74.67
N VAL A 129 -15.26 -17.94 -73.44
CA VAL A 129 -15.81 -19.27 -73.09
C VAL A 129 -16.87 -19.80 -74.09
N PRO A 130 -17.92 -19.04 -74.48
CA PRO A 130 -18.90 -19.52 -75.47
C PRO A 130 -18.36 -19.58 -76.91
N LEU A 131 -17.32 -18.81 -77.26
CA LEU A 131 -16.76 -18.73 -78.62
C LEU A 131 -15.82 -19.90 -78.95
N VAL A 132 -15.16 -20.47 -77.94
CA VAL A 132 -14.32 -21.67 -78.12
C VAL A 132 -15.15 -22.86 -78.62
N GLY A 133 -16.37 -23.04 -78.11
CA GLY A 133 -17.26 -24.13 -78.52
C GLY A 133 -17.72 -24.06 -79.97
N THR A 134 -17.73 -22.85 -80.55
CA THR A 134 -18.12 -22.57 -81.93
C THR A 134 -16.91 -22.42 -82.88
N LYS A 135 -15.68 -22.63 -82.37
CA LYS A 135 -14.40 -22.54 -83.10
C LYS A 135 -14.10 -21.18 -83.76
N TYR A 136 -14.67 -20.07 -83.26
CA TYR A 136 -14.36 -18.72 -83.76
C TYR A 136 -13.05 -18.14 -83.17
N ILE A 137 -12.51 -18.75 -82.12
CA ILE A 137 -11.24 -18.37 -81.48
C ILE A 137 -10.37 -19.60 -81.18
N SER A 138 -9.04 -19.42 -81.05
CA SER A 138 -8.08 -20.46 -80.70
C SER A 138 -8.30 -20.97 -79.26
N GLN A 139 -8.00 -22.24 -78.97
CA GLN A 139 -8.06 -22.79 -77.60
C GLN A 139 -6.92 -22.32 -76.69
N GLN A 140 -5.89 -21.67 -77.26
CA GLN A 140 -4.77 -21.09 -76.53
C GLN A 140 -5.07 -19.65 -76.03
N GLU A 141 -6.10 -19.02 -76.59
CA GLU A 141 -6.60 -17.68 -76.25
C GLU A 141 -7.72 -17.76 -75.22
#